data_AF-A0A3M2C9W1-F1
#
_entry.id   AF-A0A3M2C9W1-F1
#
_cell.length_a   1.000
_cell.length_b   1.000
_cell.length_c   1.000
_cell.angle_alpha   90.00
_cell.angle_beta   90.00
_cell.angle_gamma   90.00
#
_symmetry.space_group_name_H-M   'P 1'
#
loop_
_entity.id
_entity.type
_entity.pdbx_description
1 polymer ?
#
loop_
_entity_poly.entity_id
_entity_poly.type
_entity_poly.pdbx_seq_one_letter_code
_entity_poly.pdbx_strand_id
1 'polypeptide(L)'
;MYTRRRFIRPAIPLVLLSLLASPAAAEPGVLGPDGMIFRLQNDLYGSLFPDGTAADPASQVLALDVLRPDGASERFLVPLTESFSAETAPSLVLEDQTGIAYLLWEGLQNGFHPKLYLTSFDGIGWGQQIEISSDPFARKSHPQLVVTREVRPAAALPGEDAAAGSRLVMHVAWSEENGAGEVRKHYAPIVIEDGEHLRWPPIWDLAAFLAPEEGPFSDNADALRIAPGANAGAVVAAWITGDGSRVATAEVELVPWALEDLAAKARAQIINGGVRRKSRVVLAGELRDMILAYPGLHEATLRYLAERVREVLLAGPGGAVDPEELPALAGKARAQIINGGVRFKASGLLGPERFDVVEVGRPNDPERPHLFKVTVLSERPAPELGGRPVLYLSPRGSSLIVAWDEEDRVRYVESREDGWGDPQAIVLGDGLDRDAAHGLLAARAQSR
;
A
#
# COMPACT_ATOMS: atom_id res chain seq x y z
N MET A 1 74.53 -45.29 13.42
CA MET A 1 73.35 -45.91 12.78
C MET A 1 72.14 -45.04 13.08
N TYR A 2 71.68 -44.22 12.12
CA TYR A 2 70.48 -43.39 12.23
C TYR A 2 69.59 -43.68 11.01
N THR A 3 68.42 -44.26 11.26
CA THR A 3 67.46 -44.69 10.25
C THR A 3 66.60 -43.51 9.81
N ARG A 4 66.75 -43.05 8.56
CA ARG A 4 65.86 -42.05 7.93
C ARG A 4 64.53 -42.70 7.56
N ARG A 5 63.43 -42.30 8.22
CA ARG A 5 62.05 -42.59 7.76
C ARG A 5 61.62 -41.54 6.72
N ARG A 6 61.26 -41.99 5.52
CA ARG A 6 60.63 -41.17 4.47
C ARG A 6 59.13 -41.03 4.79
N PHE A 7 58.65 -39.81 4.94
CA PHE A 7 57.22 -39.51 4.97
C PHE A 7 56.72 -39.34 3.53
N ILE A 8 55.80 -40.21 3.11
CA ILE A 8 55.05 -40.08 1.87
C ILE A 8 53.83 -39.22 2.20
N ARG A 9 53.74 -38.02 1.61
CA ARG A 9 52.53 -37.18 1.68
C ARG A 9 51.53 -37.67 0.62
N PRO A 10 50.28 -38.00 0.96
CA PRO A 10 49.26 -38.23 -0.04
C PRO A 10 48.86 -36.90 -0.70
N ALA A 11 48.81 -36.89 -2.03
CA ALA A 11 48.25 -35.79 -2.81
C ALA A 11 46.73 -35.81 -2.68
N ILE A 12 46.14 -34.76 -2.08
CA ILE A 12 44.70 -34.55 -2.04
C ILE A 12 44.32 -33.86 -3.36
N PRO A 13 43.44 -34.44 -4.19
CA PRO A 13 42.94 -33.76 -5.39
C PRO A 13 42.03 -32.60 -4.96
N LEU A 14 42.41 -31.40 -5.36
CA LEU A 14 41.61 -30.18 -5.21
C LEU A 14 40.43 -30.29 -6.20
N VAL A 15 39.26 -30.70 -5.71
CA VAL A 15 38.01 -30.66 -6.47
C VAL A 15 37.57 -29.20 -6.53
N LEU A 16 37.77 -28.55 -7.68
CA LEU A 16 37.16 -27.26 -7.99
C LEU A 16 35.64 -27.47 -8.06
N LEU A 17 34.90 -27.05 -7.04
CA LEU A 17 33.45 -26.90 -7.14
C LEU A 17 33.16 -25.69 -8.02
N SER A 18 32.79 -25.94 -9.28
CA SER A 18 32.17 -24.95 -10.15
C SER A 18 30.79 -24.61 -9.57
N LEU A 19 30.70 -23.54 -8.79
CA LEU A 19 29.42 -22.89 -8.48
C LEU A 19 28.86 -22.37 -9.80
N LEU A 20 28.00 -23.17 -10.44
CA LEU A 20 27.16 -22.69 -11.52
C LEU A 20 26.21 -21.65 -10.89
N ALA A 21 26.49 -20.37 -11.15
CA ALA A 21 25.53 -19.31 -10.87
C ALA A 21 24.29 -19.62 -11.70
N SER A 22 23.20 -20.00 -11.04
CA SER A 22 21.90 -20.07 -11.68
C SER A 22 21.58 -18.69 -12.25
N PRO A 23 21.16 -18.56 -13.52
CA PRO A 23 20.72 -17.27 -14.04
C PRO A 23 19.60 -16.76 -13.14
N ALA A 24 19.71 -15.51 -12.68
CA ALA A 24 18.65 -14.85 -11.92
C ALA A 24 17.37 -14.93 -12.76
N ALA A 25 16.31 -15.50 -12.19
CA ALA A 25 15.01 -15.52 -12.84
C ALA A 25 14.54 -14.08 -13.01
N ALA A 26 14.34 -13.65 -14.25
CA ALA A 26 13.81 -12.32 -14.53
C ALA A 26 12.39 -12.21 -13.94
N GLU A 27 12.13 -11.15 -13.17
CA GLU A 27 10.79 -10.82 -12.71
C GLU A 27 9.84 -10.67 -13.92
N PRO A 28 8.57 -11.11 -13.82
CA PRO A 28 7.61 -10.95 -14.89
C PRO A 28 7.48 -9.47 -15.25
N GLY A 29 7.59 -9.16 -16.54
CA GLY A 29 7.48 -7.79 -17.02
C GLY A 29 6.07 -7.24 -16.87
N VAL A 30 5.97 -5.93 -16.69
CA VAL A 30 4.70 -5.18 -16.68
C VAL A 30 4.45 -4.61 -18.07
N LEU A 31 3.24 -4.80 -18.59
CA LEU A 31 2.84 -4.30 -19.90
C LEU A 31 2.41 -2.83 -19.81
N GLY A 32 3.16 -1.97 -20.48
CA GLY A 32 2.94 -0.55 -20.73
C GLY A 32 1.68 -0.22 -21.53
N PRO A 33 1.20 1.04 -21.49
CA PRO A 33 0.41 1.55 -22.62
C PRO A 33 1.24 1.40 -23.91
N ASP A 34 0.54 1.26 -25.04
CA ASP A 34 1.14 1.12 -26.38
C ASP A 34 1.94 -0.17 -26.61
N GLY A 35 1.87 -1.16 -25.71
CA GLY A 35 2.51 -2.46 -25.88
C GLY A 35 4.00 -2.50 -25.51
N MET A 36 4.49 -1.45 -24.84
CA MET A 36 5.82 -1.48 -24.23
C MET A 36 5.85 -2.51 -23.08
N ILE A 37 6.99 -3.13 -22.81
CA ILE A 37 7.17 -4.04 -21.67
C ILE A 37 8.29 -3.51 -20.80
N PHE A 38 7.99 -3.30 -19.52
CA PHE A 38 8.93 -2.88 -18.49
C PHE A 38 9.37 -4.10 -17.68
N ARG A 39 10.67 -4.30 -17.49
CA ARG A 39 11.22 -5.43 -16.72
C ARG A 39 12.33 -4.96 -15.79
N LEU A 40 12.27 -5.39 -14.54
CA LEU A 40 13.37 -5.18 -13.60
C LEU A 40 14.40 -6.29 -13.72
N GLN A 41 15.66 -5.88 -13.70
CA GLN A 41 16.83 -6.74 -13.64
C GLN A 41 17.60 -6.41 -12.36
N ASN A 42 18.13 -7.45 -11.72
CA ASN A 42 18.99 -7.33 -10.56
C ASN A 42 20.20 -8.25 -10.76
N ASP A 43 21.36 -7.67 -11.06
CA ASP A 43 22.60 -8.39 -11.35
C ASP A 43 23.79 -7.44 -11.18
N LEU A 44 25.00 -7.93 -11.43
CA LEU A 44 26.22 -7.14 -11.40
C LEU A 44 26.22 -6.07 -12.49
N TYR A 45 26.72 -4.88 -12.17
CA TYR A 45 26.80 -3.76 -13.10
C TYR A 45 27.53 -4.12 -14.40
N GLY A 46 28.66 -4.83 -14.32
CA GLY A 46 29.43 -5.24 -15.50
C GLY A 46 28.73 -6.27 -16.39
N SER A 47 27.74 -7.00 -15.85
CA SER A 47 26.86 -7.91 -16.60
C SER A 47 25.79 -7.11 -17.33
N LEU A 48 25.14 -6.17 -16.64
CA LEU A 48 24.02 -5.41 -17.17
C LEU A 48 24.44 -4.27 -18.11
N PHE A 49 25.61 -3.69 -17.89
CA PHE A 49 26.19 -2.54 -18.59
C PHE A 49 27.68 -2.78 -18.92
N PRO A 50 28.02 -3.70 -19.83
CA PRO A 50 29.40 -4.12 -20.08
C PRO A 50 30.33 -2.99 -20.54
N ASP A 51 29.79 -1.97 -21.22
CA ASP A 51 30.52 -0.79 -21.69
C ASP A 51 30.32 0.44 -20.76
N GLY A 52 29.61 0.27 -19.65
CA GLY A 52 29.27 1.33 -18.71
C GLY A 52 30.40 1.66 -17.73
N THR A 53 30.41 2.89 -17.20
CA THR A 53 31.40 3.38 -16.23
C THR A 53 30.78 4.07 -15.01
N ALA A 54 29.46 3.96 -14.84
CA ALA A 54 28.73 4.64 -13.76
C ALA A 54 28.95 4.00 -12.37
N ALA A 55 29.30 2.71 -12.32
CA ALA A 55 29.53 1.96 -11.09
C ALA A 55 30.71 0.98 -11.25
N ASP A 56 31.15 0.38 -10.14
CA ASP A 56 32.09 -0.74 -10.18
C ASP A 56 31.43 -1.95 -10.87
N PRO A 57 32.09 -2.64 -11.82
CA PRO A 57 31.53 -3.81 -12.49
C PRO A 57 31.05 -4.93 -11.55
N ALA A 58 31.57 -5.00 -10.31
CA ALA A 58 31.19 -5.97 -9.29
C ALA A 58 30.08 -5.48 -8.33
N SER A 59 29.60 -4.24 -8.46
CA SER A 59 28.43 -3.77 -7.69
C SER A 59 27.16 -4.47 -8.16
N GLN A 60 26.31 -4.91 -7.23
CA GLN A 60 24.94 -5.30 -7.56
C GLN A 60 24.13 -4.04 -7.83
N VAL A 61 23.39 -4.00 -8.94
CA VAL A 61 22.59 -2.83 -9.32
C VAL A 61 21.20 -3.28 -9.79
N LEU A 62 20.25 -2.36 -9.73
CA LEU A 62 18.97 -2.54 -10.41
C LEU A 62 19.00 -1.85 -11.77
N ALA A 63 18.42 -2.51 -12.77
CA ALA A 63 18.18 -1.91 -14.07
C ALA A 63 16.73 -2.11 -14.51
N LEU A 64 16.21 -1.14 -15.24
CA LEU A 64 14.90 -1.21 -15.89
C LEU A 64 15.10 -1.40 -17.39
N ASP A 65 14.66 -2.54 -17.89
CA ASP A 65 14.55 -2.82 -19.31
C ASP A 65 13.21 -2.31 -19.84
N VAL A 66 13.25 -1.57 -20.94
CA VAL A 66 12.09 -1.06 -21.67
C VAL A 66 12.13 -1.66 -23.07
N LEU A 67 11.27 -2.65 -23.32
CA LEU A 67 11.11 -3.29 -24.61
C LEU A 67 9.94 -2.63 -25.36
N ARG A 68 10.20 -2.08 -26.53
CA ARG A 68 9.21 -1.42 -27.38
C ARG A 68 8.54 -2.42 -28.33
N PRO A 69 7.36 -2.09 -28.89
CA PRO A 69 6.64 -2.98 -29.81
C PRO A 69 7.40 -3.35 -31.09
N ASP A 70 8.34 -2.51 -31.52
CA ASP A 70 9.20 -2.75 -32.68
C ASP A 70 10.39 -3.70 -32.38
N GLY A 71 10.50 -4.17 -31.12
CA GLY A 71 11.57 -5.02 -30.64
C GLY A 71 12.81 -4.26 -30.17
N ALA A 72 12.84 -2.92 -30.25
CA ALA A 72 13.91 -2.13 -29.68
C ALA A 72 13.88 -2.25 -28.14
N SER A 73 15.05 -2.46 -27.53
CA SER A 73 15.20 -2.56 -26.08
C SER A 73 16.17 -1.51 -25.59
N GLU A 74 15.76 -0.77 -24.58
CA GLU A 74 16.60 0.18 -23.85
C GLU A 74 16.74 -0.30 -22.40
N ARG A 75 17.90 -0.04 -21.79
CA ARG A 75 18.18 -0.41 -20.40
C ARG A 75 18.63 0.82 -19.64
N PHE A 76 17.98 1.08 -18.51
CA PHE A 76 18.23 2.23 -17.65
C PHE A 76 18.73 1.76 -16.29
N LEU A 77 19.85 2.31 -15.84
CA LEU A 77 20.33 2.11 -14.47
C LEU A 77 19.37 2.80 -13.49
N VAL A 78 18.92 2.09 -12.46
CA VAL A 78 18.11 2.68 -11.39
C VAL A 78 19.02 3.56 -10.53
N PRO A 79 18.71 4.85 -10.34
CA PRO A 79 19.60 5.77 -9.64
C PRO A 79 19.88 5.33 -8.22
N LEU A 80 21.08 5.62 -7.74
CA LEU A 80 21.53 5.39 -6.36
C LEU A 80 21.66 3.90 -5.99
N THR A 81 21.58 3.01 -6.97
CA THR A 81 21.89 1.58 -6.81
C THR A 81 23.33 1.25 -7.18
N GLU A 82 24.16 2.24 -7.54
CA GLU A 82 25.54 2.04 -8.01
C GLU A 82 26.53 1.62 -6.91
N SER A 83 26.05 1.47 -5.67
CA SER A 83 26.87 1.16 -4.51
C SER A 83 27.12 -0.34 -4.35
N PHE A 84 28.01 -0.73 -3.43
CA PHE A 84 28.24 -2.14 -3.06
C PHE A 84 27.12 -2.72 -2.17
N SER A 85 26.02 -2.00 -2.01
CA SER A 85 24.89 -2.42 -1.20
C SER A 85 24.03 -3.38 -2.00
N ALA A 86 23.59 -4.46 -1.36
CA ALA A 86 22.65 -5.38 -2.00
C ALA A 86 21.28 -4.70 -2.13
N GLU A 87 20.75 -4.72 -3.34
CA GLU A 87 19.37 -4.32 -3.63
C GLU A 87 18.52 -5.59 -3.75
N THR A 88 17.40 -5.67 -3.05
CA THR A 88 16.60 -6.89 -2.95
C THR A 88 15.10 -6.61 -3.04
N ALA A 89 14.35 -7.68 -3.32
CA ALA A 89 12.88 -7.67 -3.41
C ALA A 89 12.31 -6.52 -4.27
N PRO A 90 12.77 -6.35 -5.53
CA PRO A 90 12.22 -5.33 -6.42
C PRO A 90 10.75 -5.62 -6.75
N SER A 91 9.95 -4.57 -6.80
CA SER A 91 8.55 -4.59 -7.24
C SER A 91 8.35 -3.47 -8.26
N LEU A 92 7.68 -3.81 -9.37
CA LEU A 92 7.38 -2.89 -10.46
C LEU A 92 5.86 -2.79 -10.63
N VAL A 93 5.34 -1.57 -10.67
CA VAL A 93 3.94 -1.29 -11.01
C VAL A 93 3.91 -0.21 -12.07
N LEU A 94 2.96 -0.29 -12.98
CA LEU A 94 2.72 0.74 -13.99
C LEU A 94 1.40 1.45 -13.67
N GLU A 95 1.39 2.76 -13.82
CA GLU A 95 0.16 3.55 -13.80
C GLU A 95 -0.36 3.71 -15.22
N ASP A 96 -1.50 3.07 -15.50
CA ASP A 96 -2.02 2.88 -16.86
C ASP A 96 -2.35 4.19 -17.60
N GLN A 97 -2.71 5.25 -16.89
CA GLN A 97 -3.13 6.50 -17.53
C GLN A 97 -1.95 7.35 -18.03
N THR A 98 -0.88 7.42 -17.24
CA THR A 98 0.31 8.22 -17.57
C THR A 98 1.44 7.37 -18.14
N GLY A 99 1.36 6.04 -18.06
CA GLY A 99 2.43 5.14 -18.46
C GLY A 99 3.67 5.23 -17.59
N ILE A 100 3.55 5.81 -16.38
CA ILE A 100 4.67 5.97 -15.46
C ILE A 100 4.89 4.65 -14.73
N ALA A 101 6.12 4.14 -14.78
CA ALA A 101 6.53 2.97 -14.02
C ALA A 101 7.00 3.40 -12.63
N TYR A 102 6.53 2.71 -11.59
CA TYR A 102 6.91 2.90 -10.21
C TYR A 102 7.66 1.67 -9.71
N LEU A 103 8.83 1.90 -9.14
CA LEU A 103 9.75 0.87 -8.68
C LEU A 103 9.90 0.99 -7.16
N LEU A 104 9.64 -0.11 -6.45
CA LEU A 104 9.86 -0.25 -5.02
C LEU A 104 10.92 -1.33 -4.79
N TRP A 105 11.88 -1.08 -3.91
CA TRP A 105 12.89 -2.09 -3.56
C TRP A 105 13.43 -1.88 -2.16
N GLU A 106 14.09 -2.90 -1.61
CA GLU A 106 14.88 -2.80 -0.39
C GLU A 106 16.35 -2.59 -0.74
N GLY A 107 16.96 -1.55 -0.17
CA GLY A 107 18.40 -1.30 -0.27
C GLY A 107 19.06 -1.16 1.09
N LEU A 108 20.36 -1.47 1.18
CA LEU A 108 21.14 -1.36 2.42
C LEU A 108 21.88 -0.02 2.50
N GLN A 109 21.39 0.91 3.32
CA GLN A 109 22.17 2.12 3.59
C GLN A 109 23.41 1.78 4.43
N ASN A 110 24.59 2.23 3.98
CA ASN A 110 25.89 1.96 4.59
C ASN A 110 26.18 0.45 4.78
N GLY A 111 25.57 -0.42 3.98
CA GLY A 111 25.76 -1.87 4.01
C GLY A 111 25.02 -2.63 5.12
N PHE A 112 24.30 -1.96 6.03
CA PHE A 112 23.66 -2.64 7.18
C PHE A 112 22.27 -2.13 7.54
N HIS A 113 21.84 -0.96 7.07
CA HIS A 113 20.55 -0.38 7.42
C HIS A 113 19.55 -0.59 6.28
N PRO A 114 18.71 -1.64 6.33
CA PRO A 114 17.73 -1.87 5.28
C PRO A 114 16.69 -0.76 5.27
N LYS A 115 16.41 -0.26 4.08
CA LYS A 115 15.42 0.78 3.82
C LYS A 115 14.65 0.43 2.56
N LEU A 116 13.38 0.82 2.53
CA LEU A 116 12.61 0.76 1.30
C LEU A 116 12.79 2.06 0.53
N TYR A 117 12.98 1.92 -0.76
CA TYR A 117 13.08 3.03 -1.68
C TYR A 117 12.03 2.90 -2.76
N LEU A 118 11.49 4.04 -3.15
CA LEU A 118 10.53 4.15 -4.23
C LEU A 118 11.01 5.21 -5.22
N THR A 119 10.92 4.93 -6.51
CA THR A 119 11.13 5.93 -7.57
C THR A 119 10.15 5.73 -8.72
N SER A 120 10.07 6.71 -9.60
CA SER A 120 9.25 6.67 -10.81
C SER A 120 10.11 6.80 -12.07
N PHE A 121 9.63 6.24 -13.18
CA PHE A 121 10.22 6.38 -14.50
C PHE A 121 9.14 6.76 -15.51
N ASP A 122 9.32 7.88 -16.20
CA ASP A 122 8.33 8.45 -17.13
C ASP A 122 8.52 8.04 -18.60
N GLY A 123 9.44 7.11 -18.86
CA GLY A 123 9.84 6.70 -20.20
C GLY A 123 11.11 7.39 -20.72
N ILE A 124 11.51 8.51 -20.11
CA ILE A 124 12.68 9.30 -20.51
C ILE A 124 13.68 9.42 -19.36
N GLY A 125 13.19 9.61 -18.14
CA GLY A 125 14.02 9.87 -16.97
C GLY A 125 13.41 9.37 -15.67
N TRP A 126 14.25 9.41 -14.64
CA TRP A 126 13.90 9.02 -13.29
C TRP A 126 13.34 10.21 -12.50
N GLY A 127 12.30 9.94 -11.71
CA GLY A 127 11.78 10.85 -10.72
C GLY A 127 12.64 10.92 -9.46
N GLN A 128 12.20 11.74 -8.51
CA GLN A 128 12.82 11.81 -7.20
C GLN A 128 12.61 10.50 -6.43
N GLN A 129 13.68 9.98 -5.84
CA GLN A 129 13.60 8.83 -4.94
C GLN A 129 12.98 9.24 -3.58
N ILE A 130 12.07 8.39 -3.10
CA ILE A 130 11.41 8.51 -1.80
C ILE A 130 11.94 7.39 -0.91
N GLU A 131 12.40 7.76 0.28
CA GLU A 131 12.76 6.80 1.32
C GLU A 131 11.54 6.49 2.18
N ILE A 132 11.27 5.20 2.38
CA ILE A 132 10.22 4.68 3.25
C ILE A 132 10.94 3.89 4.34
N SER A 133 11.08 4.48 5.52
CA SER A 133 11.80 3.85 6.64
C SER A 133 11.01 3.93 7.93
N SER A 134 10.90 2.79 8.62
CA SER A 134 10.39 2.72 9.99
C SER A 134 11.55 2.39 10.95
N ASP A 135 11.81 1.11 11.26
CA ASP A 135 12.99 0.66 11.99
C ASP A 135 14.18 0.43 11.05
N PRO A 136 15.29 1.19 11.14
CA PRO A 136 16.46 1.01 10.26
C PRO A 136 17.31 -0.23 10.59
N PHE A 137 16.89 -1.07 11.54
CA PHE A 137 17.57 -2.30 11.93
C PHE A 137 16.74 -3.57 11.69
N ALA A 138 15.43 -3.44 11.46
CA ALA A 138 14.58 -4.57 11.12
C ALA A 138 14.73 -4.94 9.64
N ARG A 139 14.84 -6.22 9.33
CA ARG A 139 14.86 -6.72 7.94
C ARG A 139 13.51 -6.47 7.29
N LYS A 140 13.47 -6.07 6.01
CA LYS A 140 12.22 -5.86 5.28
C LYS A 140 11.94 -7.11 4.46
N SER A 141 10.67 -7.48 4.34
CA SER A 141 10.27 -8.59 3.48
C SER A 141 8.92 -8.29 2.84
N HIS A 142 8.67 -8.93 1.69
CA HIS A 142 7.42 -8.79 0.94
C HIS A 142 7.03 -7.34 0.61
N PRO A 143 7.95 -6.45 0.19
CA PRO A 143 7.56 -5.12 -0.25
C PRO A 143 6.61 -5.25 -1.43
N GLN A 144 5.46 -4.60 -1.33
CA GLN A 144 4.42 -4.62 -2.33
C GLN A 144 3.95 -3.20 -2.59
N LEU A 145 3.59 -2.95 -3.83
CA LEU A 145 3.09 -1.68 -4.32
C LEU A 145 1.77 -1.90 -5.05
N VAL A 146 0.79 -1.07 -4.76
CA VAL A 146 -0.45 -0.91 -5.54
C VAL A 146 -0.67 0.57 -5.77
N VAL A 147 -1.15 0.94 -6.96
CA VAL A 147 -1.39 2.34 -7.31
C VAL A 147 -2.88 2.57 -7.46
N THR A 148 -3.40 3.64 -6.85
CA THR A 148 -4.76 4.13 -7.07
C THR A 148 -4.71 5.60 -7.51
N ARG A 149 -5.77 6.04 -8.20
CA ARG A 149 -5.87 7.41 -8.71
C ARG A 149 -7.28 7.94 -8.50
N GLU A 150 -7.36 9.19 -8.07
CA GLU A 150 -8.58 9.97 -8.08
C GLU A 150 -8.40 11.20 -8.98
N VAL A 151 -9.41 11.47 -9.81
CA VAL A 151 -9.47 12.67 -10.66
C VAL A 151 -10.64 13.53 -10.18
N ARG A 152 -10.34 14.79 -9.87
CA ARG A 152 -11.33 15.82 -9.55
C ARG A 152 -11.74 16.47 -10.86
N PRO A 153 -13.02 16.37 -11.26
CA PRO A 153 -13.49 17.17 -12.39
C PRO A 153 -13.32 18.67 -12.09
N ALA A 154 -12.98 19.47 -13.11
CA ALA A 154 -12.99 20.93 -12.99
C ALA A 154 -14.38 21.38 -12.49
N ALA A 155 -14.39 22.36 -11.58
CA ALA A 155 -15.51 22.79 -10.73
C ALA A 155 -16.94 22.46 -11.20
N ALA A 156 -17.72 21.87 -10.30
CA ALA A 156 -19.17 21.67 -10.45
C ALA A 156 -20.03 22.84 -9.92
N LEU A 157 -19.43 23.86 -9.30
CA LEU A 157 -20.15 25.04 -8.76
C LEU A 157 -19.88 26.32 -9.56
N PRO A 158 -20.90 27.15 -9.81
CA PRO A 158 -20.71 28.47 -10.39
C PRO A 158 -19.90 29.38 -9.46
N GLY A 159 -18.79 29.94 -9.95
CA GLY A 159 -17.99 30.95 -9.24
C GLY A 159 -16.82 30.41 -8.41
N GLU A 160 -16.53 29.10 -8.49
CA GLU A 160 -15.34 28.52 -7.88
C GLU A 160 -14.34 28.10 -8.97
N ASP A 161 -13.20 28.78 -9.06
CA ASP A 161 -12.10 28.45 -9.97
C ASP A 161 -11.28 27.26 -9.43
N ALA A 162 -11.95 26.16 -9.08
CA ALA A 162 -11.25 24.93 -8.75
C ALA A 162 -10.79 24.26 -10.05
N ALA A 163 -9.48 24.37 -10.34
CA ALA A 163 -8.86 23.65 -11.44
C ALA A 163 -9.15 22.13 -11.31
N ALA A 164 -9.28 21.44 -12.45
CA ALA A 164 -9.19 19.98 -12.44
C ALA A 164 -7.90 19.57 -11.73
N GLY A 165 -7.99 18.55 -10.90
CA GLY A 165 -6.85 18.03 -10.14
C GLY A 165 -6.81 16.52 -10.24
N SER A 166 -5.63 15.93 -10.10
CA SER A 166 -5.50 14.48 -9.91
C SER A 166 -4.57 14.19 -8.75
N ARG A 167 -4.94 13.21 -7.93
CA ARG A 167 -4.04 12.68 -6.92
C ARG A 167 -3.84 11.19 -7.15
N LEU A 168 -2.60 10.80 -7.11
CA LEU A 168 -2.15 9.42 -7.17
C LEU A 168 -1.82 8.97 -5.75
N VAL A 169 -2.20 7.76 -5.38
CA VAL A 169 -1.77 7.15 -4.13
C VAL A 169 -1.02 5.87 -4.43
N MET A 170 0.22 5.83 -3.98
CA MET A 170 1.03 4.61 -3.97
C MET A 170 0.86 3.95 -2.60
N HIS A 171 0.19 2.81 -2.60
CA HIS A 171 -0.06 1.98 -1.43
C HIS A 171 1.11 1.02 -1.28
N VAL A 172 1.95 1.25 -0.28
CA VAL A 172 3.12 0.43 0.00
C VAL A 172 2.84 -0.41 1.24
N ALA A 173 3.09 -1.71 1.16
CA ALA A 173 2.98 -2.61 2.31
C ALA A 173 4.18 -3.55 2.37
N TRP A 174 4.65 -3.85 3.58
CA TRP A 174 5.79 -4.74 3.81
C TRP A 174 5.74 -5.36 5.20
N SER A 175 6.52 -6.40 5.40
CA SER A 175 6.78 -6.99 6.71
C SER A 175 8.14 -6.50 7.24
N GLU A 176 8.25 -6.33 8.54
CA GLU A 176 9.51 -6.08 9.23
C GLU A 176 9.78 -7.15 10.27
N GLU A 177 10.97 -7.74 10.25
CA GLU A 177 11.43 -8.69 11.27
C GLU A 177 12.58 -8.05 12.06
N ASN A 178 12.36 -7.84 13.37
CA ASN A 178 13.39 -7.27 14.23
C ASN A 178 14.41 -8.34 14.69
N GLY A 179 15.46 -7.93 15.40
CA GLY A 179 16.49 -8.86 15.89
C GLY A 179 16.01 -9.91 16.91
N ALA A 180 14.78 -9.78 17.42
CA ALA A 180 14.14 -10.77 18.29
C ALA A 180 13.24 -11.76 17.52
N GLY A 181 13.14 -11.61 16.19
CA GLY A 181 12.25 -12.43 15.34
C GLY A 181 10.78 -12.02 15.41
N GLU A 182 10.46 -10.88 16.02
CA GLU A 182 9.10 -10.32 15.99
C GLU A 182 8.84 -9.75 14.60
N VAL A 183 7.76 -10.23 13.98
CA VAL A 183 7.35 -9.78 12.65
C VAL A 183 6.22 -8.76 12.78
N ARG A 184 6.36 -7.59 12.19
CA ARG A 184 5.29 -6.57 12.08
C ARG A 184 4.90 -6.34 10.64
N LYS A 185 3.65 -5.93 10.42
CA LYS A 185 3.14 -5.65 9.07
C LYS A 185 2.87 -4.17 8.97
N HIS A 186 3.48 -3.54 8.00
CA HIS A 186 3.40 -2.10 7.82
C HIS A 186 2.69 -1.73 6.53
N TYR A 187 2.07 -0.56 6.56
CA TYR A 187 1.43 0.06 5.42
C TYR A 187 1.75 1.55 5.42
N ALA A 188 2.04 2.10 4.24
CA ALA A 188 2.26 3.53 4.03
C ALA A 188 1.55 4.00 2.75
N PRO A 189 0.65 5.00 2.84
CA PRO A 189 0.13 5.69 1.67
C PRO A 189 1.07 6.84 1.29
N ILE A 190 1.54 6.84 0.05
CA ILE A 190 2.33 7.94 -0.50
C ILE A 190 1.46 8.65 -1.52
N VAL A 191 0.98 9.84 -1.13
CA VAL A 191 0.11 10.66 -1.97
C VAL A 191 0.95 11.60 -2.81
N ILE A 192 0.73 11.56 -4.13
CA ILE A 192 1.24 12.53 -5.09
C ILE A 192 0.07 13.38 -5.58
N GLU A 193 0.06 14.67 -5.26
CA GLU A 193 -0.92 15.66 -5.74
C GLU A 193 -0.15 16.70 -6.59
N ASP A 194 -0.53 16.86 -7.86
CA ASP A 194 0.10 17.82 -8.78
C ASP A 194 1.64 17.67 -8.91
N GLY A 195 2.16 16.45 -8.76
CA GLY A 195 3.59 16.13 -8.82
C GLY A 195 4.34 16.33 -7.50
N GLU A 196 3.69 16.88 -6.48
CA GLU A 196 4.26 17.03 -5.14
C GLU A 196 3.87 15.84 -4.24
N HIS A 197 4.77 15.44 -3.33
CA HIS A 197 4.52 14.37 -2.37
C HIS A 197 5.05 14.75 -0.98
N LEU A 198 4.55 14.07 0.05
CA LEU A 198 5.12 14.16 1.39
C LEU A 198 6.53 13.55 1.40
N ARG A 199 7.49 14.31 1.94
CA ARG A 199 8.85 13.81 2.13
C ARG A 199 8.93 12.61 3.09
N TRP A 200 7.99 12.53 4.04
CA TRP A 200 7.92 11.48 5.03
C TRP A 200 6.49 10.94 5.09
N PRO A 201 6.18 9.84 4.39
CA PRO A 201 4.85 9.26 4.45
C PRO A 201 4.60 8.69 5.86
N PRO A 202 3.38 8.78 6.38
CA PRO A 202 3.04 8.12 7.63
C PRO A 202 3.10 6.61 7.44
N ILE A 203 3.68 5.92 8.42
CA ILE A 203 3.77 4.46 8.44
C ILE A 203 2.82 3.96 9.52
N TRP A 204 1.90 3.07 9.14
CA TRP A 204 0.95 2.46 10.04
C TRP A 204 1.32 1.00 10.26
N ASP A 205 1.25 0.56 11.52
CA ASP A 205 1.24 -0.86 11.86
C ASP A 205 -0.18 -1.39 11.59
N LEU A 206 -0.30 -2.40 10.73
CA LEU A 206 -1.60 -2.99 10.38
C LEU A 206 -2.27 -3.64 11.59
N ALA A 207 -1.52 -4.08 12.60
CA ALA A 207 -2.08 -4.61 13.84
C ALA A 207 -2.83 -3.55 14.66
N ALA A 208 -2.52 -2.25 14.47
CA ALA A 208 -3.17 -1.16 15.20
C ALA A 208 -4.66 -1.00 14.85
N PHE A 209 -5.10 -1.54 13.70
CA PHE A 209 -6.51 -1.52 13.27
C PHE A 209 -7.32 -2.71 13.79
N LEU A 210 -6.65 -3.75 14.31
CA LEU A 210 -7.31 -4.96 14.80
C LEU A 210 -7.83 -4.78 16.22
N ALA A 211 -8.82 -5.59 16.61
CA ALA A 211 -9.14 -5.71 18.02
C ALA A 211 -7.96 -6.35 18.78
N PRO A 212 -7.66 -5.92 20.01
CA PRO A 212 -6.75 -6.67 20.86
C PRO A 212 -7.40 -8.02 21.19
N GLU A 213 -6.74 -9.11 20.79
CA GLU A 213 -7.21 -10.46 21.07
C GLU A 213 -5.99 -11.36 21.30
N GLU A 214 -6.08 -12.23 22.31
CA GLU A 214 -5.08 -13.25 22.59
C GLU A 214 -5.50 -14.54 21.88
N GLY A 215 -4.65 -15.04 20.99
CA GLY A 215 -4.85 -16.30 20.28
C GLY A 215 -3.72 -17.29 20.54
N PRO A 216 -3.94 -18.59 20.31
CA PRO A 216 -2.84 -19.55 20.30
C PRO A 216 -1.83 -19.17 19.21
N PHE A 217 -0.56 -19.16 19.57
CA PHE A 217 0.55 -18.87 18.66
C PHE A 217 0.66 -19.97 17.60
N SER A 218 0.89 -19.57 16.35
CA SER A 218 1.42 -20.46 15.33
C SER A 218 2.82 -19.99 14.95
N ASP A 219 3.72 -20.94 14.65
CA ASP A 219 5.11 -20.61 14.31
C ASP A 219 5.15 -19.67 13.08
N ASN A 220 5.60 -18.43 13.32
CA ASN A 220 6.04 -17.38 12.38
C ASN A 220 5.63 -17.53 10.90
N ALA A 221 4.33 -17.50 10.65
CA ALA A 221 3.77 -17.42 9.32
C ALA A 221 3.85 -15.97 8.79
N ASP A 222 4.99 -15.56 8.22
CA ASP A 222 5.12 -14.27 7.54
C ASP A 222 4.42 -14.31 6.16
N ALA A 223 3.20 -13.78 6.11
CA ALA A 223 2.55 -13.44 4.85
C ALA A 223 1.78 -12.12 4.91
N LEU A 224 1.88 -11.40 3.80
CA LEU A 224 1.24 -10.12 3.54
C LEU A 224 0.90 -10.07 2.05
N ARG A 225 -0.28 -9.56 1.72
CA ARG A 225 -0.71 -9.28 0.35
C ARG A 225 -1.48 -7.98 0.32
N ILE A 226 -1.17 -7.12 -0.65
CA ILE A 226 -2.08 -6.04 -1.06
C ILE A 226 -2.52 -6.24 -2.51
N ALA A 227 -3.74 -5.80 -2.81
CA ALA A 227 -4.32 -5.86 -4.14
C ALA A 227 -5.24 -4.65 -4.38
N PRO A 228 -5.48 -4.26 -5.65
CA PRO A 228 -6.54 -3.32 -5.98
C PRO A 228 -7.88 -3.76 -5.38
N GLY A 229 -8.62 -2.80 -4.84
CA GLY A 229 -9.95 -3.01 -4.28
C GLY A 229 -11.04 -3.02 -5.35
N ALA A 230 -12.30 -3.11 -4.91
CA ALA A 230 -13.45 -3.13 -5.80
C ALA A 230 -13.70 -1.80 -6.54
N ASN A 231 -13.10 -0.70 -6.06
CA ASN A 231 -13.21 0.63 -6.64
C ASN A 231 -11.80 1.21 -6.89
N ALA A 232 -11.68 2.12 -7.85
CA ALA A 232 -10.40 2.68 -8.31
C ALA A 232 -9.58 3.45 -7.25
N GLY A 233 -10.20 3.82 -6.12
CA GLY A 233 -9.56 4.52 -4.99
C GLY A 233 -9.36 3.65 -3.73
N ALA A 234 -9.55 2.33 -3.85
CA ALA A 234 -9.46 1.41 -2.71
C ALA A 234 -8.40 0.33 -2.96
N VAL A 235 -7.76 -0.12 -1.88
CA VAL A 235 -6.91 -1.31 -1.85
C VAL A 235 -7.38 -2.25 -0.77
N VAL A 236 -7.20 -3.54 -0.99
CA VAL A 236 -7.42 -4.56 0.03
C VAL A 236 -6.07 -5.09 0.48
N ALA A 237 -5.85 -5.11 1.78
CA ALA A 237 -4.73 -5.76 2.43
C ALA A 237 -5.20 -7.03 3.13
N ALA A 238 -4.38 -8.08 3.08
CA ALA A 238 -4.50 -9.23 3.95
C ALA A 238 -3.15 -9.64 4.49
N TRP A 239 -3.15 -10.07 5.74
CA TRP A 239 -1.93 -10.45 6.41
C TRP A 239 -2.20 -11.46 7.50
N ILE A 240 -1.16 -12.23 7.80
CA ILE A 240 -1.09 -12.99 9.04
C ILE A 240 -0.46 -12.07 10.10
N THR A 241 -1.04 -12.04 11.30
CA THR A 241 -0.52 -11.23 12.40
C THR A 241 0.89 -11.66 12.80
N GLY A 242 1.63 -10.77 13.46
CA GLY A 242 3.03 -11.01 13.82
C GLY A 242 3.28 -12.24 14.69
N ASP A 243 2.29 -12.59 15.50
CA ASP A 243 2.26 -13.76 16.37
C ASP A 243 1.74 -15.04 15.68
N GLY A 244 1.41 -14.96 14.38
CA GLY A 244 0.88 -16.08 13.60
C GLY A 244 -0.54 -16.51 13.99
N SER A 245 -1.21 -15.85 14.93
CA SER A 245 -2.46 -16.37 15.52
C SER A 245 -3.70 -16.09 14.67
N ARG A 246 -3.67 -15.02 13.86
CA ARG A 246 -4.82 -14.53 13.11
C ARG A 246 -4.46 -14.20 11.67
N VAL A 247 -5.46 -14.29 10.82
CA VAL A 247 -5.48 -13.77 9.46
C VAL A 247 -6.51 -12.65 9.43
N ALA A 248 -6.08 -11.47 8.99
CA ALA A 248 -6.94 -10.30 8.86
C ALA A 248 -7.01 -9.82 7.42
N THR A 249 -8.14 -9.24 7.05
CA THR A 249 -8.31 -8.47 5.82
C THR A 249 -8.86 -7.09 6.14
N ALA A 250 -8.31 -6.06 5.48
CA ALA A 250 -8.79 -4.69 5.60
C ALA A 250 -8.83 -4.01 4.23
N GLU A 251 -9.80 -3.12 4.06
CA GLU A 251 -9.87 -2.20 2.94
C GLU A 251 -9.35 -0.84 3.38
N VAL A 252 -8.45 -0.26 2.59
CA VAL A 252 -8.01 1.13 2.72
C VAL A 252 -8.53 1.91 1.52
N GLU A 253 -9.43 2.84 1.78
CA GLU A 253 -10.12 3.64 0.77
C GLU A 253 -9.73 5.11 0.92
N LEU A 254 -9.35 5.75 -0.18
CA LEU A 254 -9.15 7.18 -0.24
C LEU A 254 -10.50 7.90 -0.10
N VAL A 255 -10.63 8.78 0.89
CA VAL A 255 -11.87 9.54 1.10
C VAL A 255 -12.04 10.55 -0.03
N PRO A 256 -13.20 10.61 -0.71
CA PRO A 256 -13.39 11.48 -1.86
C PRO A 256 -13.11 12.96 -1.58
N TRP A 257 -12.52 13.65 -2.56
CA TRP A 257 -12.20 15.08 -2.44
C TRP A 257 -13.39 15.96 -2.06
N ALA A 258 -14.58 15.66 -2.59
CA ALA A 258 -15.80 16.40 -2.29
C ALA A 258 -16.10 16.39 -0.77
N LEU A 259 -15.81 15.30 -0.08
CA LEU A 259 -16.03 15.21 1.35
C LEU A 259 -14.96 15.97 2.14
N GLU A 260 -13.69 15.87 1.74
CA GLU A 260 -12.59 16.66 2.33
C GLU A 260 -12.85 18.17 2.20
N ASP A 261 -13.25 18.63 1.01
CA ASP A 261 -13.51 20.04 0.73
C ASP A 261 -14.76 20.55 1.47
N LEU A 262 -15.85 19.78 1.51
CA LEU A 262 -17.02 20.11 2.32
C LEU A 262 -16.65 20.28 3.80
N ALA A 263 -15.84 19.37 4.33
CA ALA A 263 -15.41 19.41 5.73
C ALA A 263 -14.54 20.65 6.01
N ALA A 264 -13.63 20.99 5.08
CA ALA A 264 -12.80 22.19 5.17
C ALA A 264 -13.63 23.48 5.08
N LYS A 265 -14.58 23.58 4.13
CA LYS A 265 -15.50 24.71 3.99
C LYS A 265 -16.39 24.89 5.22
N ALA A 266 -16.92 23.80 5.76
CA ALA A 266 -17.71 23.84 6.98
C ALA A 266 -16.91 24.35 8.18
N ARG A 267 -15.68 23.85 8.37
CA ARG A 267 -14.75 24.33 9.40
C ARG A 267 -14.49 25.83 9.25
N ALA A 268 -14.17 26.27 8.04
CA ALA A 268 -13.91 27.68 7.74
C ALA A 268 -15.15 28.57 7.99
N GLN A 269 -16.34 28.11 7.62
CA GLN A 269 -17.60 28.83 7.87
C GLN A 269 -17.91 28.94 9.36
N ILE A 270 -17.63 27.90 10.16
CA ILE A 270 -17.81 27.98 11.62
C ILE A 270 -16.86 29.00 12.22
N ILE A 271 -15.57 28.95 11.88
CA ILE A 271 -14.57 29.85 12.46
C ILE A 271 -14.80 31.30 11.98
N ASN A 272 -14.80 31.52 10.67
CA ASN A 272 -14.88 32.87 10.11
C ASN A 272 -16.29 33.46 10.22
N GLY A 273 -17.30 32.62 10.01
CA GLY A 273 -18.69 33.01 10.08
C GLY A 273 -19.21 33.12 11.51
N GLY A 274 -18.69 32.33 12.44
CA GLY A 274 -19.04 32.39 13.86
C GLY A 274 -18.55 33.68 14.52
N VAL A 275 -17.33 34.14 14.21
CA VAL A 275 -16.82 35.43 14.71
C VAL A 275 -17.74 36.60 14.33
N ARG A 276 -18.36 36.55 13.15
CA ARG A 276 -19.27 37.60 12.65
C ARG A 276 -20.68 37.50 13.24
N ARG A 277 -21.08 36.32 13.74
CA ARG A 277 -22.47 36.01 14.10
C ARG A 277 -22.64 35.79 15.59
N LYS A 278 -23.53 36.57 16.20
CA LYS A 278 -23.88 36.44 17.61
C LYS A 278 -24.98 35.39 17.88
N SER A 279 -25.33 34.53 16.93
CA SER A 279 -26.40 33.54 17.11
C SER A 279 -26.00 32.17 16.58
N ARG A 280 -25.98 31.20 17.49
CA ARG A 280 -25.72 29.78 17.19
C ARG A 280 -26.75 29.18 16.24
N VAL A 281 -28.01 29.60 16.36
CA VAL A 281 -29.11 29.15 15.50
C VAL A 281 -28.93 29.63 14.06
N VAL A 282 -28.52 30.90 13.88
CA VAL A 282 -28.27 31.45 12.54
C VAL A 282 -27.09 30.74 11.89
N LEU A 283 -25.98 30.55 12.63
CA LEU A 283 -24.81 29.83 12.12
C LEU A 283 -25.16 28.39 11.71
N ALA A 284 -25.94 27.67 12.53
CA ALA A 284 -26.35 26.30 12.23
C ALA A 284 -27.27 26.21 11.01
N GLY A 285 -28.20 27.16 10.83
CA GLY A 285 -29.09 27.23 9.67
C GLY A 285 -28.31 27.44 8.37
N GLU A 286 -27.42 28.43 8.34
CA GLU A 286 -26.61 28.70 7.15
C GLU A 286 -25.66 27.54 6.82
N LEU A 287 -25.06 26.90 7.83
CA LEU A 287 -24.16 25.79 7.59
C LEU A 287 -24.90 24.58 7.04
N ARG A 288 -26.11 24.31 7.55
CA ARG A 288 -27.01 23.31 6.98
C ARG A 288 -27.32 23.60 5.52
N ASP A 289 -27.69 24.83 5.20
CA ASP A 289 -28.04 25.23 3.83
C ASP A 289 -26.81 25.14 2.89
N MET A 290 -25.61 25.49 3.38
CA MET A 290 -24.35 25.31 2.67
C MET A 290 -24.08 23.83 2.35
N ILE A 291 -24.24 22.95 3.34
CA ILE A 291 -24.06 21.50 3.14
C ILE A 291 -25.08 20.96 2.12
N LEU A 292 -26.36 21.35 2.22
CA LEU A 292 -27.41 20.90 1.31
C LEU A 292 -27.18 21.36 -0.15
N ALA A 293 -26.55 22.51 -0.33
CA ALA A 293 -26.22 23.06 -1.65
C ALA A 293 -24.89 22.53 -2.22
N TYR A 294 -24.16 21.68 -1.49
CA TYR A 294 -22.84 21.23 -1.88
C TYR A 294 -22.88 20.20 -3.03
N PRO A 295 -22.09 20.35 -4.10
CA PRO A 295 -22.10 19.45 -5.25
C PRO A 295 -21.34 18.14 -4.96
N GLY A 296 -21.47 17.16 -5.86
CA GLY A 296 -20.57 15.99 -5.89
C GLY A 296 -20.80 14.94 -4.82
N LEU A 297 -21.78 15.13 -3.93
CA LEU A 297 -22.25 14.13 -2.98
C LEU A 297 -23.73 13.84 -3.21
N HIS A 298 -24.16 12.62 -2.88
CA HIS A 298 -25.55 12.20 -3.01
C HIS A 298 -26.47 12.99 -2.05
N GLU A 299 -27.68 13.35 -2.51
CA GLU A 299 -28.61 14.21 -1.74
C GLU A 299 -28.92 13.64 -0.35
N ALA A 300 -29.12 12.33 -0.23
CA ALA A 300 -29.37 11.67 1.05
C ALA A 300 -28.19 11.84 2.04
N THR A 301 -26.95 11.76 1.54
CA THR A 301 -25.73 11.98 2.34
C THR A 301 -25.68 13.42 2.81
N LEU A 302 -25.91 14.39 1.91
CA LEU A 302 -25.92 15.82 2.27
C LEU A 302 -26.98 16.14 3.32
N ARG A 303 -28.19 15.61 3.18
CA ARG A 303 -29.26 15.81 4.17
C ARG A 303 -28.90 15.26 5.53
N TYR A 304 -28.36 14.03 5.58
CA TYR A 304 -27.89 13.43 6.83
C TYR A 304 -26.80 14.29 7.50
N LEU A 305 -25.78 14.68 6.72
CA LEU A 305 -24.66 15.49 7.22
C LEU A 305 -25.12 16.85 7.73
N ALA A 306 -26.01 17.51 6.99
CA ALA A 306 -26.53 18.83 7.33
C ALA A 306 -27.28 18.81 8.67
N GLU A 307 -28.11 17.79 8.92
CA GLU A 307 -28.81 17.65 10.20
C GLU A 307 -27.85 17.29 11.34
N ARG A 308 -26.89 16.38 11.15
CA ARG A 308 -25.89 16.02 12.19
C ARG A 308 -25.02 17.19 12.60
N VAL A 309 -24.57 17.98 11.63
CA VAL A 309 -23.76 19.18 11.90
C VAL A 309 -24.59 20.24 12.62
N ARG A 310 -25.85 20.43 12.21
CA ARG A 310 -26.78 21.33 12.90
C ARG A 310 -27.00 20.90 14.35
N GLU A 311 -27.21 19.61 14.62
CA GLU A 311 -27.33 19.07 15.98
C GLU A 311 -26.10 19.39 16.84
N VAL A 312 -24.89 19.14 16.31
CA VAL A 312 -23.62 19.46 17.01
C VAL A 312 -23.53 20.94 17.36
N LEU A 313 -23.89 21.83 16.42
CA LEU A 313 -23.84 23.26 16.67
C LEU A 313 -24.88 23.70 17.71
N LEU A 314 -26.05 23.05 17.78
CA LEU A 314 -27.13 23.42 18.70
C LEU A 314 -27.04 22.75 20.09
N ALA A 315 -26.12 21.79 20.29
CA ALA A 315 -25.99 21.03 21.54
C ALA A 315 -25.45 21.84 22.74
N GLY A 316 -24.89 23.03 22.52
CA GLY A 316 -24.39 23.90 23.59
C GLY A 316 -25.47 24.82 24.19
N PRO A 317 -25.15 25.58 25.25
CA PRO A 317 -26.07 26.57 25.82
C PRO A 317 -26.57 27.53 24.72
N GLY A 318 -27.89 27.75 24.68
CA GLY A 318 -28.52 28.58 23.67
C GLY A 318 -28.06 30.04 23.77
N GLY A 319 -27.86 30.70 22.63
CA GLY A 319 -27.48 32.12 22.58
C GLY A 319 -26.35 32.42 21.61
N ALA A 320 -25.48 33.35 22.01
CA ALA A 320 -24.31 33.77 21.24
C ALA A 320 -23.23 32.71 21.25
N VAL A 321 -22.52 32.59 20.13
CA VAL A 321 -21.38 31.69 20.03
C VAL A 321 -20.18 32.39 20.62
N ASP A 322 -19.59 31.79 21.65
CA ASP A 322 -18.32 32.25 22.20
C ASP A 322 -17.21 32.01 21.17
N PRO A 323 -16.43 33.05 20.78
CA PRO A 323 -15.28 32.88 19.89
C PRO A 323 -14.29 31.81 20.34
N GLU A 324 -14.12 31.60 21.65
CA GLU A 324 -13.23 30.56 22.19
C GLU A 324 -13.74 29.14 21.95
N GLU A 325 -15.06 28.95 21.79
CA GLU A 325 -15.66 27.65 21.48
C GLU A 325 -15.57 27.28 19.98
N LEU A 326 -15.37 28.27 19.10
CA LEU A 326 -15.44 28.07 17.64
C LEU A 326 -14.49 26.98 17.11
N PRO A 327 -13.20 26.91 17.51
CA PRO A 327 -12.31 25.85 17.04
C PRO A 327 -12.80 24.45 17.42
N ALA A 328 -13.29 24.27 18.65
CA ALA A 328 -13.79 22.99 19.12
C ALA A 328 -15.09 22.58 18.40
N LEU A 329 -16.00 23.53 18.16
CA LEU A 329 -17.22 23.28 17.36
C LEU A 329 -16.89 22.94 15.92
N ALA A 330 -15.93 23.66 15.31
CA ALA A 330 -15.49 23.42 13.95
C ALA A 330 -14.84 22.03 13.81
N GLY A 331 -14.02 21.62 14.79
CA GLY A 331 -13.46 20.27 14.86
C GLY A 331 -14.54 19.18 14.97
N LYS A 332 -15.54 19.36 15.84
CA LYS A 332 -16.66 18.42 15.97
C LYS A 332 -17.50 18.33 14.69
N ALA A 333 -17.82 19.46 14.07
CA ALA A 333 -18.58 19.49 12.82
C ALA A 333 -17.80 18.84 11.67
N ARG A 334 -16.50 19.14 11.54
CA ARG A 334 -15.60 18.48 10.58
C ARG A 334 -15.61 16.96 10.78
N ALA A 335 -15.47 16.49 12.02
CA ALA A 335 -15.51 15.07 12.33
C ALA A 335 -16.86 14.43 11.98
N GLN A 336 -18.00 15.11 12.19
CA GLN A 336 -19.30 14.61 11.75
C GLN A 336 -19.43 14.53 10.23
N ILE A 337 -18.91 15.51 9.50
CA ILE A 337 -18.91 15.50 8.03
C ILE A 337 -18.08 14.31 7.52
N ILE A 338 -16.86 14.15 8.02
CA ILE A 338 -15.97 13.08 7.61
C ILE A 338 -16.54 11.71 8.01
N ASN A 339 -16.75 11.46 9.30
CA ASN A 339 -17.20 10.15 9.79
C ASN A 339 -18.61 9.81 9.31
N GLY A 340 -19.48 10.81 9.20
CA GLY A 340 -20.80 10.66 8.62
C GLY A 340 -20.72 10.35 7.14
N GLY A 341 -19.92 11.10 6.37
CA GLY A 341 -19.82 10.97 4.92
C GLY A 341 -19.18 9.66 4.48
N VAL A 342 -18.10 9.21 5.12
CA VAL A 342 -17.43 7.94 4.80
C VAL A 342 -18.27 6.71 5.14
N ARG A 343 -19.29 6.86 6.01
CA ARG A 343 -20.31 5.83 6.24
C ARG A 343 -21.24 5.67 5.05
N PHE A 344 -21.47 6.72 4.26
CA PHE A 344 -22.28 6.58 3.06
C PHE A 344 -21.39 6.12 1.92
N LYS A 345 -21.74 4.97 1.32
CA LYS A 345 -21.18 4.60 0.01
C LYS A 345 -21.61 5.64 -1.03
N ALA A 346 -20.94 5.66 -2.18
CA ALA A 346 -21.31 6.54 -3.30
C ALA A 346 -22.81 6.47 -3.68
N SER A 347 -23.48 5.35 -3.40
CA SER A 347 -24.93 5.15 -3.61
C SER A 347 -25.85 5.69 -2.49
N GLY A 348 -25.31 6.31 -1.44
CA GLY A 348 -26.10 6.77 -0.30
C GLY A 348 -26.56 5.66 0.65
N LEU A 349 -25.99 4.46 0.56
CA LEU A 349 -26.22 3.37 1.50
C LEU A 349 -25.23 3.42 2.67
N LEU A 350 -25.69 3.07 3.87
CA LEU A 350 -24.82 2.93 5.03
C LEU A 350 -23.84 1.75 4.83
N GLY A 351 -22.57 2.04 5.04
CA GLY A 351 -21.47 1.09 5.04
C GLY A 351 -21.27 0.44 6.41
N PRO A 352 -20.14 -0.25 6.61
CA PRO A 352 -19.84 -0.93 7.87
C PRO A 352 -19.78 0.05 9.05
N GLU A 353 -20.16 -0.44 10.22
CA GLU A 353 -20.21 0.39 11.44
C GLU A 353 -18.83 0.70 12.01
N ARG A 354 -17.87 -0.22 11.82
CA ARG A 354 -16.51 -0.13 12.35
C ARG A 354 -15.51 0.20 11.24
N PHE A 355 -14.95 1.38 11.31
CA PHE A 355 -13.85 1.85 10.48
C PHE A 355 -13.08 2.92 11.25
N ASP A 356 -11.83 3.12 10.86
CA ASP A 356 -11.01 4.24 11.29
C ASP A 356 -10.85 5.23 10.14
N VAL A 357 -10.72 6.52 10.48
CA VAL A 357 -10.30 7.53 9.52
C VAL A 357 -8.94 8.05 9.96
N VAL A 358 -7.96 7.93 9.08
CA VAL A 358 -6.59 8.31 9.32
C VAL A 358 -6.20 9.45 8.39
N GLU A 359 -5.37 10.35 8.90
CA GLU A 359 -5.02 11.60 8.23
C GLU A 359 -3.57 11.54 7.75
N VAL A 360 -3.34 11.97 6.52
CA VAL A 360 -2.03 12.12 5.89
C VAL A 360 -1.87 13.59 5.55
N GLY A 361 -0.95 14.28 6.21
CA GLY A 361 -0.77 15.73 6.02
C GLY A 361 -0.46 16.10 4.57
N ARG A 362 -0.65 17.38 4.20
CA ARG A 362 -0.13 17.92 2.95
C ARG A 362 1.11 18.78 3.25
N PRO A 363 2.17 18.73 2.42
CA PRO A 363 3.36 19.55 2.64
C PRO A 363 3.04 21.04 2.80
N ASN A 364 2.09 21.54 2.00
CA ASN A 364 1.77 22.96 1.87
C ASN A 364 0.43 23.36 2.53
N ASP A 365 -0.34 22.41 3.07
CA ASP A 365 -1.64 22.68 3.71
C ASP A 365 -1.97 21.65 4.80
N PRO A 366 -1.37 21.76 6.00
CA PRO A 366 -1.59 20.82 7.09
C PRO A 366 -3.04 20.83 7.62
N GLU A 367 -3.83 21.87 7.33
CA GLU A 367 -5.23 21.98 7.75
C GLU A 367 -6.18 21.18 6.83
N ARG A 368 -5.69 20.70 5.69
CA ARG A 368 -6.42 19.88 4.73
C ARG A 368 -5.68 18.56 4.49
N PRO A 369 -5.54 17.67 5.48
CA PRO A 369 -4.92 16.38 5.23
C PRO A 369 -5.71 15.57 4.18
N HIS A 370 -5.01 14.69 3.47
CA HIS A 370 -5.67 13.59 2.77
C HIS A 370 -6.22 12.60 3.80
N LEU A 371 -7.44 12.13 3.57
CA LEU A 371 -8.11 11.23 4.49
C LEU A 371 -8.20 9.84 3.88
N PHE A 372 -7.93 8.83 4.69
CA PHE A 372 -8.13 7.44 4.33
C PHE A 372 -9.09 6.79 5.32
N LYS A 373 -10.03 6.03 4.79
CA LYS A 373 -10.90 5.15 5.58
C LYS A 373 -10.26 3.78 5.61
N VAL A 374 -10.04 3.25 6.81
CA VAL A 374 -9.56 1.88 7.02
C VAL A 374 -10.71 1.06 7.59
N THR A 375 -11.11 0.02 6.89
CA THR A 375 -12.20 -0.88 7.30
C THR A 375 -11.64 -2.29 7.47
N VAL A 376 -11.63 -2.81 8.69
CA VAL A 376 -11.37 -4.25 8.90
C VAL A 376 -12.57 -5.03 8.36
N LEU A 377 -12.33 -5.81 7.32
CA LEU A 377 -13.35 -6.57 6.60
C LEU A 377 -13.58 -7.94 7.25
N SER A 378 -12.50 -8.59 7.65
CA SER A 378 -12.57 -9.86 8.36
C SER A 378 -11.36 -10.08 9.25
N GLU A 379 -11.58 -10.83 10.32
CA GLU A 379 -10.57 -11.30 11.24
C GLU A 379 -10.94 -12.73 11.63
N ARG A 380 -9.98 -13.65 11.59
CA ARG A 380 -10.20 -15.06 11.92
C ARG A 380 -8.91 -15.70 12.42
N PRO A 381 -8.99 -16.79 13.21
CA PRO A 381 -7.82 -17.58 13.54
C PRO A 381 -7.05 -17.98 12.28
N ALA A 382 -5.72 -17.99 12.34
CA ALA A 382 -4.92 -18.51 11.24
C ALA A 382 -5.24 -20.01 11.04
N PRO A 383 -5.34 -20.50 9.80
CA PRO A 383 -5.53 -21.92 9.56
C PRO A 383 -4.27 -22.69 9.97
N GLU A 384 -4.38 -23.99 10.18
CA GLU A 384 -3.19 -24.84 10.33
C GLU A 384 -2.40 -24.86 9.01
N LEU A 385 -1.13 -24.49 9.08
CA LEU A 385 -0.25 -24.38 7.92
C LEU A 385 0.80 -25.49 7.94
N GLY A 386 1.09 -26.06 6.77
CA GLY A 386 2.18 -27.04 6.60
C GLY A 386 3.50 -26.42 6.12
N GLY A 387 3.53 -25.11 5.87
CA GLY A 387 4.68 -24.42 5.28
C GLY A 387 4.47 -22.91 5.19
N ARG A 388 5.32 -22.24 4.42
CA ARG A 388 5.24 -20.77 4.24
C ARG A 388 3.98 -20.41 3.46
N PRO A 389 3.09 -19.56 4.02
CA PRO A 389 1.85 -19.23 3.36
C PRO A 389 2.00 -18.18 2.26
N VAL A 390 1.11 -18.26 1.26
CA VAL A 390 0.87 -17.28 0.21
C VAL A 390 -0.62 -16.91 0.24
N LEU A 391 -0.91 -15.61 0.25
CA LEU A 391 -2.28 -15.09 0.36
C LEU A 391 -2.79 -14.63 -1.01
N TYR A 392 -3.98 -15.08 -1.39
CA TYR A 392 -4.71 -14.61 -2.57
C TYR A 392 -6.01 -13.94 -2.16
N LEU A 393 -6.21 -12.72 -2.63
CA LEU A 393 -7.31 -11.85 -2.23
C LEU A 393 -8.33 -11.67 -3.34
N SER A 394 -9.62 -11.64 -2.97
CA SER A 394 -10.63 -11.05 -3.84
C SER A 394 -10.59 -9.51 -3.79
N PRO A 395 -11.03 -8.80 -4.85
CA PRO A 395 -11.10 -7.34 -4.87
C PRO A 395 -11.94 -6.73 -3.74
N ARG A 396 -12.85 -7.51 -3.15
CA ARG A 396 -13.70 -7.08 -2.03
C ARG A 396 -13.13 -7.45 -0.66
N GLY A 397 -12.05 -8.23 -0.60
CA GLY A 397 -11.42 -8.70 0.64
C GLY A 397 -12.28 -9.62 1.52
N SER A 398 -13.48 -9.99 1.07
CA SER A 398 -14.38 -10.92 1.76
C SER A 398 -13.99 -12.38 1.55
N SER A 399 -13.30 -12.68 0.44
CA SER A 399 -12.77 -14.00 0.12
C SER A 399 -11.24 -13.97 0.11
N LEU A 400 -10.65 -14.96 0.78
CA LEU A 400 -9.23 -15.16 0.91
C LEU A 400 -8.90 -16.63 0.69
N ILE A 401 -7.85 -16.90 -0.08
CA ILE A 401 -7.24 -18.22 -0.18
C ILE A 401 -5.86 -18.14 0.46
N VAL A 402 -5.59 -19.06 1.40
CA VAL A 402 -4.26 -19.23 1.99
C VAL A 402 -3.68 -20.52 1.42
N ALA A 403 -2.57 -20.42 0.70
CA ALA A 403 -1.90 -21.56 0.08
C ALA A 403 -0.51 -21.76 0.66
N TRP A 404 0.03 -22.98 0.60
CA TRP A 404 1.41 -23.28 0.94
C TRP A 404 1.91 -24.44 0.08
N ASP A 405 3.21 -24.45 -0.17
CA ASP A 405 3.86 -25.47 -0.99
C ASP A 405 4.19 -26.73 -0.19
N GLU A 406 3.96 -27.87 -0.83
CA GLU A 406 4.52 -29.17 -0.48
C GLU A 406 5.37 -29.67 -1.67
N GLU A 407 6.04 -30.82 -1.51
CA GLU A 407 6.96 -31.36 -2.51
C GLU A 407 6.28 -31.61 -3.87
N ASP A 408 5.11 -32.25 -3.86
CA ASP A 408 4.38 -32.72 -5.04
C ASP A 408 3.02 -32.01 -5.24
N ARG A 409 2.71 -30.99 -4.44
CA ARG A 409 1.40 -30.32 -4.46
C ARG A 409 1.44 -28.91 -3.89
N VAL A 410 0.45 -28.10 -4.26
CA VAL A 410 0.12 -26.85 -3.59
C VAL A 410 -1.13 -27.10 -2.75
N ARG A 411 -1.02 -26.97 -1.43
CA ARG A 411 -2.19 -27.03 -0.54
C ARG A 411 -2.78 -25.65 -0.34
N TYR A 412 -4.08 -25.61 -0.09
CA TYR A 412 -4.76 -24.36 0.21
C TYR A 412 -6.01 -24.56 1.04
N VAL A 413 -6.41 -23.51 1.76
CA VAL A 413 -7.72 -23.36 2.39
C VAL A 413 -8.38 -22.10 1.87
N GLU A 414 -9.70 -22.11 1.81
CA GLU A 414 -10.50 -20.96 1.43
C GLU A 414 -11.27 -20.44 2.62
N SER A 415 -11.38 -19.12 2.74
CA SER A 415 -12.23 -18.51 3.75
C SER A 415 -13.71 -18.75 3.46
N ARG A 416 -14.49 -18.96 4.52
CA ARG A 416 -15.95 -19.01 4.57
C ARG A 416 -16.46 -17.97 5.57
N GLU A 417 -17.76 -17.73 5.62
CA GLU A 417 -18.36 -16.81 6.59
C GLU A 417 -18.10 -17.24 8.04
N ASP A 418 -18.03 -18.54 8.29
CA ASP A 418 -17.87 -19.18 9.60
C ASP A 418 -16.43 -19.63 9.91
N GLY A 419 -15.45 -19.31 9.06
CA GLY A 419 -14.04 -19.66 9.29
C GLY A 419 -13.31 -20.12 8.04
N TRP A 420 -12.64 -21.27 8.13
CA TRP A 420 -11.92 -21.89 7.01
C TRP A 420 -12.67 -23.11 6.48
N GLY A 421 -12.63 -23.29 5.16
CA GLY A 421 -13.02 -24.55 4.55
C GLY A 421 -12.00 -25.66 4.79
N ASP A 422 -12.38 -26.88 4.42
CA ASP A 422 -11.49 -28.03 4.47
C ASP A 422 -10.25 -27.80 3.59
N PRO A 423 -9.05 -28.25 4.02
CA PRO A 423 -7.84 -28.19 3.20
C PRO A 423 -8.02 -28.91 1.86
N GLN A 424 -7.63 -28.23 0.80
CA GLN A 424 -7.64 -28.71 -0.58
C GLN A 424 -6.20 -28.76 -1.12
N ALA A 425 -6.00 -29.49 -2.22
CA ALA A 425 -4.69 -29.63 -2.84
C ALA A 425 -4.78 -29.63 -4.36
N ILE A 426 -3.80 -29.00 -5.00
CA ILE A 426 -3.51 -29.07 -6.43
C ILE A 426 -2.27 -29.94 -6.58
N VAL A 427 -2.42 -31.12 -7.19
CA VAL A 427 -1.29 -32.04 -7.44
C VAL A 427 -0.46 -31.51 -8.61
N LEU A 428 0.86 -31.41 -8.42
CA LEU A 428 1.81 -30.97 -9.43
C LEU A 428 2.21 -32.14 -10.34
N GLY A 429 2.53 -31.84 -11.59
CA GLY A 429 2.98 -32.86 -12.55
C GLY A 429 3.34 -32.25 -13.91
N ASP A 430 3.57 -33.11 -14.90
CA ASP A 430 4.11 -32.72 -16.22
C ASP A 430 3.29 -31.65 -16.98
N GLY A 431 2.01 -31.48 -16.64
CA GLY A 431 1.11 -30.50 -17.25
C GLY A 431 0.73 -29.31 -16.36
N LEU A 432 1.19 -29.28 -15.11
CA LEU A 432 0.86 -28.23 -14.15
C LEU A 432 2.02 -28.07 -13.17
N ASP A 433 2.84 -27.05 -13.43
CA ASP A 433 3.87 -26.63 -12.50
C ASP A 433 3.29 -25.78 -11.36
N ARG A 434 4.17 -25.46 -10.40
CA ARG A 434 3.81 -24.72 -9.19
C ARG A 434 3.32 -23.31 -9.50
N ASP A 435 3.96 -22.63 -10.46
CA ASP A 435 3.60 -21.26 -10.84
C ASP A 435 2.20 -21.22 -11.48
N ALA A 436 1.90 -22.16 -12.36
CA ALA A 436 0.58 -22.32 -12.96
C ALA A 436 -0.47 -22.65 -11.89
N ALA A 437 -0.16 -23.50 -10.90
CA ALA A 437 -1.06 -23.80 -9.78
C ALA A 437 -1.38 -22.53 -8.96
N HIS A 438 -0.38 -21.72 -8.63
CA HIS A 438 -0.56 -20.43 -7.96
C HIS A 438 -1.34 -19.43 -8.82
N GLY A 439 -1.11 -19.40 -10.14
CA GLY A 439 -1.90 -18.61 -11.08
C GLY A 439 -3.39 -18.98 -11.08
N LEU A 440 -3.71 -20.28 -10.99
CA LEU A 440 -5.10 -20.75 -10.85
C LEU A 440 -5.74 -20.28 -9.54
N LEU A 441 -5.00 -20.32 -8.42
CA LEU A 441 -5.49 -19.83 -7.12
C LEU A 441 -5.70 -18.31 -7.13
N ALA A 442 -4.79 -17.55 -7.74
CA ALA A 442 -4.93 -16.11 -7.92
C ALA A 442 -6.18 -15.77 -8.74
N ALA A 443 -6.36 -16.41 -9.91
CA ALA A 443 -7.54 -16.21 -10.76
C ALA A 443 -8.84 -16.58 -10.03
N ARG A 444 -8.81 -17.65 -9.24
CA ARG A 444 -9.95 -18.09 -8.43
C ARG A 444 -10.32 -17.07 -7.36
N ALA A 445 -9.35 -16.54 -6.62
CA ALA A 445 -9.59 -15.48 -5.63
C ALA A 445 -10.19 -14.22 -6.28
N GLN A 446 -9.71 -13.85 -7.48
CA GLN A 446 -10.20 -12.68 -8.23
C GLN A 446 -11.63 -12.85 -8.77
N SER A 447 -12.07 -14.09 -9.01
CA SER A 447 -13.41 -14.38 -9.54
C SER A 447 -14.54 -14.36 -8.51
N ARG A 448 -14.22 -14.18 -7.22
CA ARG A 448 -15.18 -14.14 -6.10
C ARG A 448 -15.42 -12.71 -5.64
#